data_AF-A0A1A8XQ72-F1
#
_entry.id   AF-A0A1A8XQ72-F1
#
_cell.length_a   1.000
_cell.length_b   1.000
_cell.length_c   1.000
_cell.angle_alpha   90.00
_cell.angle_beta   90.00
_cell.angle_gamma   90.00
#
_symmetry.space_group_name_H-M   'P 1'
#
loop_
_entity.id
_entity.type
_entity.pdbx_description
1 polymer ?
#
loop_
_entity_poly.entity_id
_entity_poly.type
_entity_poly.pdbx_seq_one_letter_code
_entity_poly.pdbx_strand_id
1 'polypeptide(L)'
;MSTITFDTQELVQELRAAGMPAEQADAVVRTIVKSHTELATKHDIERLELRMENRFALVDAKFDKLTWMLGILIAIALANFAKQFF
;
A
#
# COMPACT_ATOMS: atom_id res chain seq x y z
N MET A 1 -4.73 14.14 10.99
CA MET A 1 -3.59 13.45 11.63
C MET A 1 -3.44 14.01 13.03
N SER A 2 -3.34 13.17 14.06
CA SER A 2 -2.70 13.63 15.29
C SER A 2 -1.20 13.58 15.00
N THR A 3 -0.61 14.70 14.60
CA THR A 3 0.84 14.84 14.62
C THR A 3 1.26 14.58 16.06
N ILE A 4 1.87 13.43 16.34
CA ILE A 4 2.49 13.20 17.64
C ILE A 4 3.74 14.08 17.64
N THR A 5 3.61 15.27 18.21
CA THR A 5 4.74 16.18 18.40
C THR A 5 5.62 15.58 19.48
N PHE A 6 6.76 15.03 19.09
CA PHE A 6 7.79 14.63 20.04
C PHE A 6 8.59 15.86 20.46
N ASP A 7 8.49 16.23 21.73
CA ASP A 7 9.46 17.14 22.32
C ASP A 7 10.77 16.38 22.56
N THR A 8 11.70 16.52 21.61
CA THR A 8 13.01 15.85 21.69
C THR A 8 13.83 16.34 22.88
N GLN A 9 13.60 17.57 23.33
CA GLN A 9 14.33 18.18 24.43
C GLN A 9 13.81 17.67 25.79
N GLU A 10 12.49 17.53 25.94
CA GLU A 10 11.88 16.89 27.11
C GLU A 10 12.32 15.44 27.26
N LEU A 11 12.27 14.66 26.17
CA LEU A 11 12.68 13.25 26.19
C LEU A 11 14.17 13.06 26.55
N VAL A 12 15.06 13.93 26.05
CA VAL A 12 16.48 13.90 26.45
C VAL A 12 16.64 14.21 27.93
N GLN A 13 15.87 15.15 28.49
CA GLN A 13 15.93 15.49 29.91
C GLN A 13 15.47 14.35 30.80
N GLU A 14 14.37 13.68 30.44
CA GLU A 14 13.87 12.51 31.17
C GLU A 14 14.88 11.36 31.18
N LEU A 15 15.50 11.07 30.03
CA LEU A 15 16.51 10.02 29.93
C LEU A 15 17.74 10.32 30.81
N ARG A 16 18.19 11.58 30.83
CA ARG A 16 19.29 12.02 31.68
C ARG A 16 18.91 11.96 33.17
N ALA A 17 17.69 12.37 33.51
CA ALA A 17 17.18 12.27 34.88
C ALA A 17 17.07 10.82 35.37
N ALA A 18 16.84 9.86 34.46
CA ALA A 18 16.87 8.43 34.71
C ALA A 18 18.29 7.83 34.82
N GLY A 19 19.34 8.67 34.72
CA GLY A 19 20.74 8.25 34.87
C GLY A 19 21.43 7.89 33.55
N MET A 20 20.81 8.14 32.39
CA MET A 20 21.45 7.90 31.09
C MET A 20 22.53 8.97 30.82
N PRO A 21 23.75 8.58 30.40
CA PRO A 21 24.77 9.52 29.96
C PRO A 21 24.27 10.42 28.81
N ALA A 22 24.68 11.69 28.79
CA ALA A 22 24.19 12.68 27.84
C ALA A 22 24.32 12.24 26.36
N GLU A 23 25.47 11.67 25.99
CA GLU A 23 25.70 11.18 24.63
C GLU A 23 24.75 10.03 24.23
N GLN A 24 24.41 9.15 25.18
CA GLN A 24 23.50 8.04 24.95
C GLN A 24 22.05 8.53 24.83
N ALA A 25 21.64 9.45 25.71
CA ALA A 25 20.31 10.06 25.65
C ALA A 25 20.07 10.72 24.28
N ASP A 26 21.04 11.51 23.81
CA ASP A 26 20.93 12.16 22.51
C ASP A 26 20.93 11.15 21.35
N ALA A 27 21.69 10.07 21.44
CA ALA A 27 21.73 9.01 20.42
C ALA A 27 20.40 8.24 20.32
N VAL A 28 19.78 7.93 21.46
CA VAL A 28 18.47 7.26 21.54
C VAL A 28 17.39 8.15 20.91
N VAL A 29 17.31 9.41 21.32
CA VAL A 29 16.30 10.34 20.78
C VAL A 29 16.47 10.55 19.29
N ARG A 30 17.71 10.72 18.79
CA ARG A 30 17.96 10.80 17.34
C ARG A 30 17.48 9.55 16.59
N THR A 31 17.66 8.37 17.17
CA THR A 31 17.20 7.12 16.54
C THR A 31 15.69 7.03 16.48
N ILE A 32 14.99 7.47 17.53
CA ILE A 32 13.52 7.50 17.59
C ILE A 32 12.94 8.49 16.57
N VAL A 33 13.53 9.68 16.46
CA VAL A 33 13.09 10.67 15.46
C VAL A 33 13.30 10.11 14.05
N LYS A 34 14.46 9.52 13.79
CA LYS A 34 14.77 8.90 12.50
C LYS A 34 13.84 7.73 12.17
N SER A 35 13.40 6.94 13.14
CA SER A 35 12.46 5.85 12.89
C SER A 35 11.05 6.34 12.53
N HIS A 36 10.69 7.58 12.89
CA HIS A 36 9.39 8.17 12.59
C HIS A 36 9.34 8.90 11.24
N THR A 37 10.47 9.14 10.57
CA THR A 37 10.49 9.85 9.28
C THR A 37 10.10 9.00 8.07
N GLU A 38 10.16 7.67 8.17
CA GLU A 38 9.88 6.76 7.03
C GLU A 38 8.59 5.94 7.21
N LEU A 39 7.72 6.34 8.15
CA LEU A 39 6.48 5.62 8.41
C LEU A 39 5.37 6.05 7.45
N ALA A 40 4.72 5.08 6.82
CA ALA A 40 3.49 5.33 6.09
C ALA A 40 2.38 5.73 7.06
N THR A 41 1.66 6.81 6.75
CA THR A 41 0.52 7.24 7.56
C THR A 41 -0.73 6.42 7.20
N LYS A 42 -1.75 6.41 8.08
CA LYS A 42 -3.05 5.80 7.78
C LYS A 42 -3.64 6.31 6.46
N HIS A 43 -3.50 7.61 6.21
CA HIS A 43 -3.96 8.25 4.96
C HIS A 43 -3.20 7.74 3.72
N ASP A 44 -1.91 7.44 3.85
CA ASP A 44 -1.12 6.88 2.75
C ASP A 44 -1.55 5.45 2.44
N ILE A 45 -1.87 4.66 3.46
CA ILE A 45 -2.39 3.29 3.32
C ILE A 45 -3.79 3.32 2.68
N GLU A 46 -4.71 4.15 3.20
CA GLU A 46 -6.06 4.30 2.62
C GLU A 46 -5.99 4.74 1.15
N ARG A 47 -5.09 5.67 0.82
CA ARG A 47 -4.86 6.10 -0.58
C ARG A 47 -4.33 4.94 -1.44
N LEU A 48 -3.45 4.10 -0.90
CA LEU A 48 -2.92 2.94 -1.59
C LEU A 48 -4.02 1.91 -1.86
N GLU A 49 -4.83 1.59 -0.85
CA GLU A 49 -5.97 0.67 -0.94
C GLU A 49 -6.94 1.13 -2.04
N LEU A 50 -7.39 2.39 -1.98
CA LEU A 50 -8.27 2.96 -3.00
C LEU A 50 -7.65 2.90 -4.40
N ARG A 51 -6.34 3.13 -4.54
CA ARG A 51 -5.65 3.02 -5.83
C ARG A 51 -5.59 1.57 -6.31
N MET A 52 -5.40 0.61 -5.41
CA MET A 52 -5.38 -0.81 -5.74
C MET A 52 -6.76 -1.31 -6.15
N GLU A 53 -7.81 -1.00 -5.38
CA GLU A 53 -9.20 -1.34 -5.70
C GLU A 53 -9.60 -0.82 -7.09
N ASN A 54 -9.29 0.44 -7.40
CA ASN A 54 -9.56 1.01 -8.71
C ASN A 54 -8.81 0.29 -9.85
N ARG A 55 -7.57 -0.14 -9.60
CA ARG A 55 -6.78 -0.90 -10.59
C ARG A 55 -7.36 -2.29 -10.81
N PHE A 56 -7.74 -2.99 -9.73
CA PHE A 56 -8.34 -4.31 -9.83
C PHE A 56 -9.70 -4.24 -10.54
N ALA A 57 -10.57 -3.30 -10.19
CA ALA A 57 -11.84 -3.10 -10.88
C ALA A 57 -11.67 -2.85 -12.40
N LEU A 58 -10.65 -2.08 -12.79
CA LEU A 58 -10.34 -1.85 -14.20
C LEU A 58 -9.78 -3.10 -14.90
N VAL A 59 -9.03 -3.93 -14.18
CA VAL A 59 -8.53 -5.21 -14.70
C VAL A 59 -9.69 -6.20 -14.88
N ASP A 60 -10.57 -6.33 -13.90
CA ASP A 60 -11.75 -7.20 -13.96
C ASP A 60 -12.65 -6.82 -15.13
N ALA A 61 -12.96 -5.53 -15.30
CA ALA A 61 -13.76 -5.05 -16.43
C ALA A 61 -13.13 -5.38 -17.80
N LYS A 62 -11.80 -5.37 -17.91
CA LYS A 62 -11.09 -5.76 -19.14
C LYS A 62 -11.16 -7.27 -19.36
N PHE A 63 -10.99 -8.07 -18.31
CA PHE A 63 -11.08 -9.53 -18.39
C PHE A 63 -12.50 -9.99 -18.72
N ASP A 64 -13.53 -9.38 -18.15
CA ASP A 64 -14.93 -9.67 -18.49
C ASP A 64 -15.21 -9.43 -19.98
N LYS A 65 -14.75 -8.28 -20.50
CA LYS A 65 -14.89 -7.96 -21.92
C LYS A 65 -14.16 -8.97 -22.80
N LEU A 66 -12.93 -9.34 -22.43
CA LEU A 66 -12.16 -10.35 -23.17
C LEU A 66 -12.83 -11.72 -23.12
N THR A 67 -13.36 -12.11 -21.97
CA THR A 67 -14.06 -13.40 -21.79
C THR A 67 -15.28 -13.49 -22.70
N TRP A 68 -16.08 -12.42 -22.81
CA TRP A 68 -17.21 -12.36 -23.74
C TRP A 68 -16.78 -12.44 -25.21
N MET A 69 -15.73 -11.71 -25.59
CA MET A 69 -15.21 -11.76 -26.97
C MET A 69 -14.69 -13.17 -27.32
N LEU A 70 -13.95 -13.81 -26.41
CA LEU A 70 -13.48 -15.18 -26.60
C LEU A 70 -14.64 -16.16 -26.68
N GLY A 71 -15.66 -16.02 -25.84
CA GLY A 71 -16.87 -16.83 -25.91
C GLY A 71 -17.55 -16.75 -27.27
N ILE A 72 -17.70 -15.53 -27.82
CA ILE A 72 -18.25 -15.33 -29.17
C ILE A 72 -17.36 -15.97 -30.24
N LEU A 73 -16.03 -15.77 -30.17
CA LEU A 73 -15.09 -16.36 -31.12
C LEU A 73 -15.14 -17.90 -31.10
N ILE A 74 -15.22 -18.50 -29.92
CA ILE A 74 -15.37 -19.95 -29.76
C ILE A 74 -16.69 -20.41 -30.34
N ALA A 75 -17.81 -19.71 -30.08
CA ALA A 75 -19.11 -20.05 -30.65
C ALA A 75 -19.10 -20.00 -32.20
N ILE A 76 -18.48 -18.97 -32.78
CA ILE A 76 -18.31 -18.84 -34.23
C ILE A 76 -17.44 -19.97 -34.78
N ALA A 77 -16.32 -20.29 -34.11
CA ALA A 77 -15.44 -21.38 -34.52
C ALA A 77 -16.17 -22.73 -34.52
N LEU A 78 -16.96 -23.01 -33.47
CA LEU A 78 -17.77 -24.21 -33.37
C LEU A 78 -18.86 -24.27 -34.45
N ALA A 79 -19.54 -23.16 -34.74
CA ALA A 79 -20.56 -23.11 -35.77
C ALA A 79 -19.97 -23.37 -37.18
N ASN A 80 -18.81 -22.78 -37.48
CA ASN A 80 -18.10 -23.00 -38.73
C ASN A 80 -17.61 -24.45 -38.85
N PHE A 81 -17.06 -25.01 -37.76
CA PHE A 81 -16.67 -26.41 -37.71
C PHE A 81 -17.85 -27.33 -37.98
N ALA A 82 -18.98 -27.13 -37.29
CA ALA A 82 -20.18 -27.94 -37.49
C ALA A 82 -20.65 -27.92 -38.95
N LYS A 83 -20.71 -26.74 -39.58
CA LYS A 83 -21.10 -26.57 -40.99
C LYS A 83 -20.13 -27.23 -41.98
N GLN A 84 -18.85 -27.36 -41.63
CA GLN A 84 -17.83 -27.91 -42.52
C GLN A 84 -17.77 -29.45 -42.49
N PHE A 85 -18.18 -30.06 -41.38
CA PHE A 85 -18.04 -31.51 -41.16
C PHE A 85 -19.37 -32.28 -41.09
N PHE A 86 -20.52 -31.58 -40.96
CA PHE A 86 -21.87 -32.15 -40.99
C PHE A 86 -22.72 -31.41 -42.02
#